data_AF-A0A9E3AD34-F1
#
_entry.id   AF-A0A9E3AD34-F1
#
_cell.length_a   1.000
_cell.length_b   1.000
_cell.length_c   1.000
_cell.angle_alpha   90.00
_cell.angle_beta   90.00
_cell.angle_gamma   90.00
#
_symmetry.space_group_name_H-M   'P 1'
#
loop_
_entity.id
_entity.type
_entity.pdbx_description
1 polymer ?
#
loop_
_entity_poly.entity_id
_entity_poly.type
_entity_poly.pdbx_seq_one_letter_code
_entity_poly.pdbx_strand_id
1 'polypeptide(L)' 'DALADMNNVDFVEDRNSIRLEIRRLMEEVLNQEAKIDAAARQKIERQKRTILEGSQEWDILYRKYYNEEVKKLGI' A
#
# COMPACT_ATOMS: atom_id res chain seq x y z
N ASP A 1 26.43 -6.26 0.32
CA ASP A 1 26.94 -5.32 1.34
C ASP A 1 27.01 -3.86 0.91
N ALA A 2 26.28 -3.42 -0.12
CA ALA A 2 26.41 -2.05 -0.66
C ALA A 2 26.14 -0.92 0.36
N LEU A 3 25.33 -1.15 1.40
CA LEU A 3 25.09 -0.18 2.48
C LEU A 3 26.25 -0.10 3.48
N ALA A 4 27.03 -1.18 3.64
CA ALA A 4 28.20 -1.21 4.52
C ALA A 4 29.42 -0.55 3.86
N ASP A 5 29.45 -0.48 2.53
CA ASP A 5 30.51 0.18 1.76
C ASP A 5 30.33 1.70 1.66
N MET A 6 29.23 2.24 2.24
CA MET A 6 28.91 3.66 2.23
C MET A 6 29.49 4.37 3.46
N ASN A 7 30.44 5.28 3.25
CA ASN A 7 31.13 6.03 4.33
C ASN A 7 30.24 6.98 5.14
N ASN A 8 28.95 7.10 4.80
CA ASN A 8 27.99 7.99 5.45
C ASN A 8 26.87 7.22 6.17
N VAL A 9 27.05 5.91 6.39
CA VAL A 9 26.07 5.04 7.04
C VAL A 9 26.72 4.33 8.22
N ASP A 10 26.27 4.65 9.42
CA ASP A 10 26.64 3.94 10.65
C ASP A 10 25.52 3.00 11.07
N PHE A 11 25.86 1.73 11.31
CA PHE A 11 24.92 0.72 11.77
C PHE A 11 24.82 0.77 13.30
N VAL A 12 23.67 1.18 13.82
CA VAL A 12 23.39 1.23 15.27
C VAL A 12 23.06 -0.16 15.84
N GLU A 13 22.49 -1.03 15.01
CA GLU A 13 22.15 -2.42 15.34
C GLU A 13 22.81 -3.40 14.35
N ASP A 14 22.69 -4.70 14.59
CA ASP A 14 23.22 -5.68 13.67
C ASP A 14 22.50 -5.64 12.29
N ARG A 15 23.27 -5.89 11.23
CA ARG A 15 22.80 -5.82 9.84
C ARG A 15 21.59 -6.69 9.57
N ASN A 16 21.46 -7.83 10.26
CA ASN A 16 20.35 -8.75 10.02
C ASN A 16 19.06 -8.21 10.66
N SER A 17 19.12 -7.66 11.87
CA SER A 17 17.99 -7.01 12.55
C SER A 17 17.47 -5.82 11.75
N ILE A 18 18.37 -4.95 11.28
CA ILE A 18 18.00 -3.81 10.42
C ILE A 18 17.32 -4.30 9.12
N ARG A 19 17.87 -5.34 8.48
CA ARG A 19 17.29 -5.91 7.26
C ARG A 19 15.91 -6.51 7.51
N LEU A 20 15.72 -7.21 8.62
CA LEU A 20 14.43 -7.81 8.99
C LEU A 20 13.40 -6.72 9.30
N GLU A 21 13.79 -5.65 9.98
CA GLU A 21 12.89 -4.54 10.28
C GLU A 21 12.51 -3.77 9.02
N ILE A 22 13.45 -3.49 8.11
CA ILE A 22 13.14 -2.89 6.80
C ILE A 22 12.16 -3.77 6.03
N ARG A 23 12.40 -5.10 6.00
CA ARG A 23 11.48 -6.04 5.36
C ARG A 23 10.10 -5.99 5.99
N ARG A 24 10.01 -5.97 7.33
CA ARG A 24 8.75 -5.89 8.07
C ARG A 24 7.99 -4.62 7.72
N LEU A 25 8.66 -3.47 7.71
CA LEU A 25 8.07 -2.18 7.34
C LEU A 25 7.60 -2.16 5.89
N MET A 26 8.39 -2.70 4.96
CA MET A 26 7.97 -2.85 3.56
C MET A 26 6.72 -3.73 3.43
N GLU A 27 6.68 -4.88 4.11
CA GLU A 27 5.51 -5.77 4.12
C GLU A 27 4.29 -5.09 4.73
N GLU A 28 4.47 -4.30 5.79
CA GLU A 28 3.38 -3.55 6.43
C GLU A 28 2.77 -2.52 5.47
N VAL A 29 3.61 -1.73 4.78
CA VAL A 29 3.16 -0.75 3.78
C VAL A 29 2.44 -1.44 2.62
N LEU A 30 3.01 -2.52 2.07
CA LEU A 30 2.39 -3.28 0.96
C LEU A 30 1.05 -3.89 1.37
N ASN A 31 0.97 -4.46 2.57
CA ASN A 31 -0.28 -5.02 3.08
C ASN A 31 -1.34 -3.93 3.32
N GLN A 32 -0.91 -2.75 3.76
CA GLN A 32 -1.82 -1.63 3.93
C GLN A 32 -2.38 -1.16 2.59
N GLU A 33 -1.53 -1.02 1.58
CA GLU A 33 -1.93 -0.66 0.21
C GLU A 33 -2.92 -1.69 -0.38
N ALA A 34 -2.62 -2.98 -0.21
CA ALA A 34 -3.50 -4.06 -0.68
C ALA A 34 -4.88 -4.03 -0.01
N LYS A 35 -4.96 -3.66 1.28
CA LYS A 35 -6.24 -3.51 2.00
C LYS A 35 -7.06 -2.34 1.46
N ILE A 36 -6.42 -1.21 1.14
CA ILE A 36 -7.08 -0.03 0.55
C ILE A 36 -7.67 -0.40 -0.81
N ASP A 37 -6.88 -1.06 -1.67
CA ASP A 37 -7.34 -1.51 -2.99
C ASP A 37 -8.53 -2.48 -2.88
N ALA A 38 -8.42 -3.51 -2.03
CA ALA A 38 -9.48 -4.48 -1.82
C ALA A 38 -10.77 -3.82 -1.29
N ALA A 39 -10.66 -2.87 -0.36
CA ALA A 39 -11.82 -2.15 0.16
C ALA A 39 -12.49 -1.27 -0.90
N ALA A 40 -11.71 -0.61 -1.75
CA ALA A 40 -12.23 0.17 -2.87
C ALA A 40 -12.97 -0.72 -3.89
N ARG A 41 -12.39 -1.86 -4.28
CA ARG A 41 -13.03 -2.84 -5.17
C ARG A 41 -14.31 -3.40 -4.59
N GLN A 42 -14.31 -3.82 -3.32
CA GLN A 42 -15.51 -4.31 -2.64
C GLN A 42 -16.63 -3.27 -2.59
N LYS A 43 -16.30 -1.98 -2.44
CA LYS A 43 -17.31 -0.91 -2.50
C LYS A 43 -17.97 -0.82 -3.88
N ILE A 44 -17.22 -1.01 -4.96
CA ILE A 44 -17.76 -1.04 -6.32
C ILE A 44 -18.64 -2.27 -6.52
N GLU A 45 -18.19 -3.45 -6.08
CA GLU A 45 -18.95 -4.70 -6.20
C GLU A 45 -20.28 -4.69 -5.43
N ARG A 46 -20.35 -3.95 -4.31
CA ARG A 46 -21.59 -3.76 -3.53
C ARG A 46 -22.62 -2.87 -4.22
N GLN A 47 -22.28 -2.23 -5.33
CA GLN A 47 -23.22 -1.39 -6.06
C GLN A 47 -24.33 -2.24 -6.69
N LYS A 48 -25.57 -1.74 -6.65
CA LYS A 48 -26.75 -2.46 -7.17
C LYS A 48 -26.67 -2.81 -8.66
N ARG A 49 -25.81 -2.13 -9.42
CA ARG A 49 -25.57 -2.36 -10.85
C ARG A 49 -24.21 -3.00 -11.02
N THR A 50 -24.10 -3.97 -11.93
CA THR A 50 -22.80 -4.52 -12.32
C THR A 50 -21.99 -3.43 -13.03
N ILE A 51 -20.84 -3.08 -12.46
CA ILE A 51 -19.91 -2.11 -13.04
C ILE A 51 -18.72 -2.88 -13.59
N LEU A 52 -18.54 -2.83 -14.91
CA LEU A 52 -17.48 -3.58 -15.59
C LEU A 52 -16.11 -2.99 -15.24
N GLU A 53 -15.18 -3.83 -14.76
CA GLU A 53 -13.79 -3.44 -14.54
C GLU A 53 -13.13 -2.98 -15.86
N GLY A 54 -12.38 -1.87 -15.80
CA GLY A 54 -11.80 -1.23 -16.98
C GLY A 54 -12.76 -0.32 -17.77
N SER A 55 -14.01 -0.17 -17.32
CA SER A 55 -14.89 0.90 -17.83
C SER A 55 -14.55 2.24 -17.21
N GLN A 56 -14.85 3.34 -17.92
CA GLN A 56 -14.64 4.70 -17.42
C GLN A 56 -15.39 4.95 -16.10
N GLU A 57 -16.58 4.36 -15.94
CA GLU A 57 -17.35 4.47 -14.70
C GLU A 57 -16.63 3.78 -13.54
N TRP A 58 -16.08 2.59 -13.78
CA TRP A 58 -15.30 1.85 -12.79
C TRP A 58 -14.08 2.65 -12.35
N ASP A 59 -13.33 3.23 -13.28
CA ASP A 59 -12.14 4.04 -12.97
C ASP A 59 -12.47 5.26 -12.09
N ILE A 60 -13.59 5.93 -12.37
CA ILE A 60 -14.06 7.07 -11.58
C ILE A 60 -14.41 6.64 -10.16
N LEU A 61 -15.16 5.54 -10.01
CA LEU A 61 -15.57 5.03 -8.70
C LEU A 61 -14.39 4.48 -7.90
N TYR A 62 -13.49 3.77 -8.56
CA TYR A 62 -12.26 3.26 -7.96
C TYR A 62 -11.43 4.40 -7.39
N ARG A 63 -11.12 5.43 -8.18
CA ARG A 63 -10.38 6.61 -7.69
C ARG A 63 -11.08 7.27 -6.52
N LYS A 64 -12.40 7.41 -6.58
CA LYS A 64 -13.18 8.00 -5.49
C LYS A 64 -13.05 7.18 -4.21
N TYR A 65 -13.30 5.88 -4.26
CA TYR A 65 -13.29 5.02 -3.08
C TYR A 65 -11.88 4.79 -2.54
N TYR A 66 -10.88 4.66 -3.41
CA TYR A 66 -9.48 4.63 -3.01
C TYR A 66 -9.12 5.90 -2.21
N ASN A 67 -9.44 7.10 -2.73
CA ASN A 67 -9.20 8.35 -2.00
C ASN A 67 -9.96 8.44 -0.67
N GLU A 68 -11.17 7.87 -0.58
CA GLU A 68 -11.91 7.80 0.68
C GLU A 68 -11.22 6.88 1.70
N GLU A 69 -10.73 5.72 1.26
CA GLU A 69 -10.02 4.79 2.15
C GLU A 69 -8.65 5.33 2.58
N VAL A 70 -7.92 6.02 1.70
CA VAL A 70 -6.67 6.72 2.05
C VAL A 70 -6.93 7.81 3.11
N LYS A 71 -7.96 8.64 2.93
CA LYS A 71 -8.33 9.68 3.91
C LYS A 71 -8.68 9.11 5.28
N LYS A 72 -9.30 7.94 5.35
CA LYS A 72 -9.61 7.27 6.63
C LYS A 72 -8.37 6.86 7.40
N LEU A 73 -7.26 6.61 6.71
CA LEU A 73 -5.98 6.24 7.30
C LEU A 73 -5.17 7.46 7.75
N GLY A 74 -5.67 8.67 7.55
CA GLY A 74 -5.02 9.91 7.98
C GLY A 74 -3.79 10.29 7.14
N ILE A 75 -3.69 9.73 5.93
CA ILE A 75 -2.70 10.10 4.90
C ILE A 75 -3.29 11.21 4.02
#